data_AF-A0A2S7Z3Y5-F1
#
_entry.id   AF-A0A2S7Z3Y5-F1
#
_cell.length_a   1.000
_cell.length_b   1.000
_cell.length_c   1.000
_cell.angle_alpha   90.00
_cell.angle_beta   90.00
_cell.angle_gamma   90.00
#
_symmetry.space_group_name_H-M   'P 1'
#
loop_
_entity.id
_entity.type
_entity.pdbx_description
1 polymer ?
#
loop_
_entity_poly.entity_id
_entity_poly.type
_entity_poly.pdbx_seq_one_letter_code
_entity_poly.pdbx_strand_id
1 'polypeptide(L)'
;MSYLNLASIRLCTEAEGPGKRFALWVQGCEKKCPGCCNPDMQELKKIFIVDIKDLIGLIQQSMFENDIEGVSFIGGEPMLQAEGLSEIAMWANSVGLTVLVFTGYKLEELTGMNNSSINKLLKYTDLLIDGIFIKEKYDTDRDWIGSKNQKVHFLSSAYKPGVEYKNQEHKMELLISESDILINGWPY
;
A
#
# COMPACT_ATOMS: atom_id res chain seq x y z
N MET A 1 3.98 9.14 -20.41
CA MET A 1 4.77 8.29 -19.50
C MET A 1 4.43 8.76 -18.11
N SER A 2 3.95 7.83 -17.29
CA SER A 2 3.50 8.12 -15.92
C SER A 2 4.69 7.98 -14.96
N TYR A 3 4.61 8.65 -13.82
CA TYR A 3 5.62 8.63 -12.77
C TYR A 3 4.95 8.43 -11.42
N LEU A 4 5.70 7.94 -10.43
CA LEU A 4 5.31 8.03 -9.02
C LEU A 4 6.27 8.92 -8.27
N ASN A 5 5.72 9.66 -7.29
CA ASN A 5 6.45 10.35 -6.26
C ASN A 5 6.44 9.49 -4.99
N LEU A 6 7.57 8.87 -4.68
CA LEU A 6 7.70 7.91 -3.59
C LEU A 6 8.43 8.53 -2.40
N ALA A 7 7.98 8.17 -1.20
CA ALA A 7 8.68 8.41 0.05
C ALA A 7 9.67 7.26 0.34
N SER A 8 9.28 6.02 0.05
CA SER A 8 10.12 4.85 0.26
C SER A 8 9.67 3.64 -0.57
N ILE A 9 10.52 2.61 -0.61
CA ILE A 9 10.23 1.32 -1.23
C ILE A 9 10.69 0.22 -0.25
N ARG A 10 9.92 -0.87 -0.16
CA ARG A 10 10.37 -2.14 0.42
C ARG A 10 10.35 -3.20 -0.66
N LEU A 11 11.51 -3.77 -0.96
CA LEU A 11 11.63 -4.82 -1.96
C LEU A 11 10.87 -6.07 -1.54
N CYS A 12 10.87 -6.38 -0.24
CA CYS A 12 10.11 -7.47 0.36
C CYS A 12 9.76 -7.11 1.81
N THR A 13 8.51 -7.32 2.20
CA THR A 13 7.99 -7.14 3.56
C THR A 13 6.79 -8.06 3.78
N GLU A 14 6.61 -8.53 5.01
CA GLU A 14 5.39 -9.24 5.45
C GLU A 14 4.52 -8.39 6.38
N ALA A 15 4.93 -7.16 6.67
CA ALA A 15 4.18 -6.24 7.53
C ALA A 15 3.08 -5.48 6.78
N GLU A 16 3.23 -5.30 5.47
CA GLU A 16 2.37 -4.42 4.67
C GLU A 16 1.28 -5.18 3.88
N GLY A 17 0.74 -6.25 4.45
CA GLY A 17 -0.34 -7.05 3.87
C GLY A 17 -0.11 -8.56 3.95
N PRO A 18 -0.95 -9.37 3.28
CA PRO A 18 -0.81 -10.82 3.31
C PRO A 18 0.39 -11.30 2.48
N GLY A 19 1.12 -12.27 3.01
CA GLY A 19 2.28 -12.86 2.35
C GLY A 19 3.46 -11.88 2.22
N LYS A 20 4.42 -12.23 1.36
CA LYS A 20 5.55 -11.35 1.05
C LYS A 20 5.14 -10.33 0.00
N ARG A 21 5.39 -9.05 0.27
CA ARG A 21 4.93 -7.96 -0.58
C ARG A 21 6.06 -7.01 -0.95
N PHE A 22 6.00 -6.50 -2.17
CA PHE A 22 6.76 -5.32 -2.56
C PHE A 22 5.93 -4.08 -2.23
N ALA A 23 6.38 -3.27 -1.26
CA ALA A 23 5.61 -2.12 -0.80
C ALA A 23 6.12 -0.81 -1.43
N LEU A 24 5.21 -0.12 -2.12
CA LEU A 24 5.40 1.23 -2.61
C LEU A 24 4.77 2.22 -1.62
N TRP A 25 5.62 2.99 -0.95
CA TRP A 25 5.21 4.06 -0.05
C TRP A 25 5.18 5.38 -0.81
N VAL A 26 3.98 5.83 -1.21
CA VAL A 26 3.81 7.06 -1.96
C VAL A 26 3.97 8.29 -1.07
N GLN A 27 4.45 9.40 -1.64
CA GLN A 27 4.53 10.69 -0.95
C GLN A 27 3.30 11.55 -1.24
N GLY A 28 2.78 12.21 -0.21
CA GLY A 28 1.70 13.19 -0.26
C GLY A 28 0.36 12.63 0.22
N CYS A 29 -0.28 13.31 1.19
CA CYS A 29 -1.59 12.93 1.73
C CYS A 29 -2.35 14.16 2.23
N GLU A 30 -3.60 14.33 1.78
CA GLU A 30 -4.45 15.45 2.19
C GLU A 30 -5.27 15.16 3.46
N LYS A 31 -5.32 13.90 3.93
CA LYS A 31 -6.18 13.47 5.05
C LYS A 31 -5.69 13.97 6.41
N LYS A 32 -4.36 14.11 6.58
CA LYS A 32 -3.71 14.65 7.79
C LYS A 32 -4.25 14.06 9.10
N CYS A 33 -4.42 12.74 9.12
CA CYS A 33 -5.00 12.02 10.25
C CYS A 33 -4.19 12.28 11.54
N PRO A 34 -4.83 12.71 12.64
CA PRO A 34 -4.16 12.84 13.93
C PRO A 34 -3.53 11.51 14.38
N GLY A 35 -2.26 11.53 14.75
CA GLY A 35 -1.53 10.34 15.19
C GLY A 35 -1.13 9.37 14.07
N CYS A 36 -1.17 9.79 12.80
CA CYS A 36 -0.62 9.01 11.69
C CYS A 36 0.81 8.55 11.99
N CYS A 37 1.12 7.27 11.71
CA CYS A 37 2.45 6.69 11.90
C CYS A 37 3.49 7.20 10.88
N ASN A 38 3.06 7.84 9.79
CA ASN A 38 3.94 8.34 8.72
C ASN A 38 3.69 9.83 8.43
N PRO A 39 3.88 10.74 9.43
CA PRO A 39 3.57 12.16 9.25
C PRO A 39 4.42 12.81 8.14
N ASP A 40 5.67 12.38 7.97
CA ASP A 40 6.59 12.93 6.97
C ASP A 40 6.17 12.64 5.52
N MET A 41 5.33 11.61 5.32
CA MET A 41 4.79 11.25 4.01
C MET A 41 3.53 12.07 3.65
N GLN A 42 3.04 12.95 4.53
CA GLN A 42 1.80 13.70 4.27
C GLN A 42 2.01 14.95 3.40
N GLU A 43 3.16 15.61 3.52
CA GLU A 43 3.41 16.85 2.76
C GLU A 43 3.37 16.60 1.25
N LEU A 44 2.64 17.45 0.52
CA LEU A 44 2.59 17.42 -0.95
C LEU A 44 3.88 18.05 -1.53
N LYS A 45 4.98 17.31 -1.46
CA LYS A 45 6.28 17.68 -2.02
C LYS A 45 6.87 16.56 -2.86
N LYS A 46 7.72 16.92 -3.83
CA LYS A 46 8.48 15.94 -4.62
C LYS A 46 9.64 15.41 -3.77
N ILE A 47 9.76 14.09 -3.69
CA ILE A 47 10.83 13.39 -2.97
C ILE A 47 11.62 12.53 -3.95
N PHE A 48 11.09 11.37 -4.34
CA PHE A 48 11.70 10.52 -5.36
C PHE A 48 10.72 10.31 -6.52
N ILE A 49 10.97 10.98 -7.64
CA ILE A 49 10.18 10.82 -8.87
C ILE A 49 10.77 9.67 -9.68
N VAL A 50 10.00 8.60 -9.87
CA VAL A 50 10.46 7.38 -10.53
C VAL A 50 9.54 7.04 -11.70
N ASP A 51 10.11 6.62 -12.82
CA ASP A 51 9.35 6.14 -13.98
C ASP A 51 8.68 4.80 -13.65
N ILE A 52 7.45 4.62 -14.13
CA ILE A 52 6.69 3.38 -13.91
C ILE A 52 7.43 2.16 -14.49
N LYS A 53 8.15 2.30 -15.60
CA LYS A 53 8.92 1.20 -16.20
C LYS A 53 10.03 0.73 -15.29
N ASP A 54 10.73 1.66 -14.64
CA ASP A 54 11.81 1.34 -13.71
C ASP A 54 11.26 0.63 -12.46
N LEU A 55 10.10 1.10 -11.95
CA LEU A 55 9.43 0.43 -10.83
C LEU A 55 8.95 -0.98 -11.19
N ILE A 56 8.40 -1.18 -12.39
CA ILE A 56 8.04 -2.51 -12.88
C ILE A 56 9.26 -3.42 -12.93
N GLY A 57 10.40 -2.92 -13.42
CA GLY A 57 11.67 -3.66 -13.42
C GLY A 57 12.10 -4.10 -12.02
N LEU A 58 12.01 -3.21 -11.03
CA LEU A 58 12.33 -3.51 -9.63
C LEU A 58 11.36 -4.53 -9.01
N ILE A 59 10.06 -4.42 -9.29
CA ILE A 59 9.08 -5.38 -8.82
C ILE A 59 9.37 -6.75 -9.43
N GLN A 60 9.63 -6.80 -10.74
CA GLN A 60 9.97 -8.03 -11.45
C GLN A 60 11.25 -8.67 -10.88
N GLN A 61 12.29 -7.89 -10.59
CA GLN A 61 13.49 -8.40 -9.93
C GLN A 61 13.15 -9.03 -8.57
N SER A 62 12.33 -8.34 -7.77
CA SER A 62 11.91 -8.85 -6.47
C SER A 62 11.05 -10.12 -6.54
N MET A 63 10.28 -10.32 -7.61
CA MET A 63 9.58 -11.59 -7.86
C MET A 63 10.55 -12.77 -7.87
N PHE A 64 11.72 -12.61 -8.52
CA PHE A 64 12.71 -13.68 -8.63
C PHE A 64 13.58 -13.81 -7.38
N GLU A 65 13.98 -12.69 -6.78
CA GLU A 65 14.93 -12.70 -5.66
C GLU A 65 14.27 -12.97 -4.31
N ASN A 66 13.06 -12.44 -4.10
CA ASN A 66 12.39 -12.44 -2.80
C ASN A 66 11.15 -13.33 -2.75
N ASP A 67 10.67 -13.82 -3.90
CA ASP A 67 9.45 -14.64 -4.02
C ASP A 67 8.23 -13.91 -3.45
N ILE A 68 8.01 -12.67 -3.92
CA ILE A 68 6.86 -11.86 -3.50
C ILE A 68 5.55 -12.42 -4.07
N GLU A 69 4.50 -12.42 -3.25
CA GLU A 69 3.14 -12.83 -3.60
C GLU A 69 2.35 -11.66 -4.24
N GLY A 70 2.79 -10.43 -3.99
CA GLY A 70 2.15 -9.26 -4.58
C GLY A 70 2.79 -7.93 -4.23
N VAL A 71 2.08 -6.87 -4.59
CA VAL A 71 2.45 -5.49 -4.32
C VAL A 71 1.49 -4.87 -3.31
N SER A 72 1.99 -3.91 -2.54
CA SER A 72 1.20 -3.06 -1.63
C SER A 72 1.42 -1.60 -1.95
N PHE A 73 0.34 -0.86 -2.13
CA PHE A 73 0.36 0.59 -2.32
C PHE A 73 -0.13 1.27 -1.04
N ILE A 74 0.78 1.99 -0.38
CA ILE A 74 0.58 2.57 0.96
C ILE A 74 1.34 3.91 1.05
N GLY A 75 1.41 4.51 2.25
CA GLY A 75 2.21 5.68 2.58
C GLY A 75 1.36 6.91 2.81
N GLY A 76 1.53 7.92 1.95
CA GLY A 76 0.68 9.09 1.92
C GLY A 76 -0.76 8.74 1.53
N GLU A 77 -1.18 9.10 0.32
CA GLU A 77 -2.48 8.73 -0.22
C GLU A 77 -2.32 8.17 -1.64
N PRO A 78 -2.34 6.84 -1.80
CA PRO A 78 -2.24 6.18 -3.12
C PRO A 78 -3.21 6.72 -4.16
N MET A 79 -4.43 7.12 -3.77
CA MET A 79 -5.42 7.63 -4.72
C MET A 79 -5.01 8.95 -5.38
N LEU A 80 -4.09 9.73 -4.79
CA LEU A 80 -3.53 10.93 -5.43
C LEU A 80 -2.58 10.62 -6.59
N GLN A 81 -2.11 9.37 -6.69
CA GLN A 81 -1.18 8.90 -7.73
C GLN A 81 -1.76 7.73 -8.53
N ALA A 82 -3.10 7.63 -8.59
CA ALA A 82 -3.81 6.51 -9.20
C ALA A 82 -3.47 6.28 -10.68
N GLU A 83 -3.07 7.31 -11.43
CA GLU A 83 -2.68 7.16 -12.84
C GLU A 83 -1.51 6.17 -12.99
N GLY A 84 -0.39 6.44 -12.32
CA GLY A 84 0.78 5.55 -12.33
C GLY A 84 0.53 4.22 -11.62
N LEU A 85 -0.13 4.24 -10.46
CA LEU A 85 -0.43 3.01 -9.71
C LEU A 85 -1.35 2.06 -10.48
N SER A 86 -2.28 2.58 -11.28
CA SER A 86 -3.16 1.74 -12.10
C SER A 86 -2.42 0.99 -13.21
N GLU A 87 -1.31 1.55 -13.71
CA GLU A 87 -0.43 0.87 -14.67
C GLU A 87 0.34 -0.27 -14.02
N ILE A 88 0.90 -0.03 -12.83
CA ILE A 88 1.58 -1.07 -12.05
C ILE A 88 0.59 -2.18 -11.66
N ALA A 89 -0.59 -1.84 -11.15
CA ALA A 89 -1.61 -2.83 -10.77
C ALA A 89 -2.03 -3.72 -11.94
N MET A 90 -2.27 -3.11 -13.10
CA MET A 90 -2.63 -3.85 -14.32
C MET A 90 -1.51 -4.81 -14.74
N TRP A 91 -0.26 -4.35 -14.71
CA TRP A 91 0.89 -5.19 -15.02
C TRP A 91 1.08 -6.31 -13.98
N ALA A 92 1.03 -6.00 -12.69
CA ALA A 92 1.16 -6.96 -11.59
C ALA A 92 0.13 -8.09 -11.73
N ASN A 93 -1.14 -7.73 -11.97
CA ASN A 93 -2.20 -8.70 -12.24
C ASN A 93 -1.90 -9.60 -13.46
N SER A 94 -1.34 -9.04 -14.54
CA SER A 94 -1.00 -9.81 -15.75
C SER A 94 0.11 -10.84 -15.56
N VAL A 95 0.95 -10.67 -14.53
CA VAL A 95 2.03 -11.62 -14.17
C VAL A 95 1.69 -12.47 -12.95
N GLY A 96 0.43 -12.42 -12.48
CA GLY A 96 -0.07 -13.24 -11.37
C GLY A 96 0.24 -12.70 -9.97
N LEU A 97 0.78 -11.48 -9.85
CA LEU A 97 0.94 -10.80 -8.56
C LEU A 97 -0.40 -10.21 -8.11
N THR A 98 -0.64 -10.30 -6.80
CA THR A 98 -1.80 -9.65 -6.18
C THR A 98 -1.53 -8.18 -5.83
N VAL A 99 -2.58 -7.38 -5.73
CA VAL A 99 -2.51 -5.94 -5.46
C VAL A 99 -3.33 -5.60 -4.22
N LEU A 100 -2.67 -5.02 -3.21
CA LEU A 100 -3.29 -4.44 -2.01
C LEU A 100 -3.13 -2.92 -2.04
N VAL A 101 -4.21 -2.18 -1.76
CA VAL A 101 -4.19 -0.72 -1.70
C VAL A 101 -4.77 -0.22 -0.39
N PHE A 102 -4.04 0.65 0.30
CA PHE A 102 -4.52 1.40 1.45
C PHE A 102 -4.94 2.80 1.02
N THR A 103 -6.04 3.31 1.55
CA THR A 103 -6.50 4.67 1.24
C THR A 103 -7.31 5.27 2.38
N GLY A 104 -7.22 6.58 2.55
CA GLY A 104 -8.06 7.33 3.48
C GLY A 104 -9.44 7.68 2.92
N TYR A 105 -9.73 7.36 1.66
CA TYR A 105 -11.07 7.46 1.07
C TYR A 105 -11.87 6.19 1.37
N LYS A 106 -13.20 6.30 1.36
CA LYS A 106 -14.09 5.14 1.34
C LYS A 106 -14.30 4.64 -0.08
N LEU A 107 -14.56 3.35 -0.26
CA LEU A 107 -14.84 2.78 -1.58
C LEU A 107 -16.01 3.50 -2.27
N GLU A 108 -17.07 3.85 -1.52
CA GLU A 108 -18.21 4.60 -2.07
C GLU A 108 -17.79 5.97 -2.62
N GLU A 109 -16.90 6.68 -1.93
CA GLU A 109 -16.35 7.97 -2.38
C GLU A 109 -15.56 7.80 -3.68
N LEU A 110 -14.68 6.79 -3.72
CA LEU A 110 -13.84 6.52 -4.89
C LEU A 110 -14.66 6.20 -6.13
N THR A 111 -15.69 5.35 -5.99
CA THR A 111 -16.60 5.05 -7.11
C THR A 111 -17.42 6.26 -7.53
N GLY A 112 -17.76 7.16 -6.61
CA GLY A 112 -18.50 8.39 -6.89
C GLY A 112 -17.68 9.49 -7.59
N MET A 113 -16.34 9.45 -7.50
CA MET A 113 -15.47 10.45 -8.14
C MET A 113 -15.50 10.40 -9.67
N ASN A 114 -15.94 9.29 -10.28
CA ASN A 114 -15.91 9.08 -11.74
C ASN A 114 -14.53 9.37 -12.39
N ASN A 115 -13.45 9.11 -11.65
CA ASN A 115 -12.08 9.29 -12.14
C ASN A 115 -11.61 8.00 -12.84
N SER A 116 -11.17 8.11 -14.09
CA SER A 116 -10.75 6.95 -14.91
C SER A 116 -9.56 6.20 -14.31
N SER A 117 -8.58 6.91 -13.74
CA SER A 117 -7.38 6.32 -13.14
C SER A 117 -7.71 5.56 -11.85
N ILE A 118 -8.56 6.14 -10.99
CA ILE A 118 -9.02 5.46 -9.77
C ILE A 118 -9.84 4.22 -10.14
N ASN A 119 -10.78 4.34 -11.08
CA ASN A 119 -11.59 3.20 -11.54
C ASN A 119 -10.71 2.08 -12.12
N LYS A 120 -9.65 2.44 -12.86
CA LYS A 120 -8.69 1.48 -13.38
C LYS A 120 -7.87 0.83 -12.26
N LEU A 121 -7.40 1.59 -11.28
CA LEU A 121 -6.69 1.05 -10.11
C LEU A 121 -7.57 0.06 -9.34
N LEU A 122 -8.81 0.44 -9.02
CA LEU A 122 -9.77 -0.42 -8.32
C LEU A 122 -10.05 -1.72 -9.09
N LYS A 123 -10.16 -1.65 -10.42
CA LYS A 123 -10.36 -2.83 -11.28
C LYS A 123 -9.27 -3.89 -11.13
N TYR A 124 -8.03 -3.48 -10.88
CA TYR A 124 -6.87 -4.37 -10.74
C TYR A 124 -6.39 -4.50 -9.30
N THR A 125 -7.21 -4.06 -8.33
CA THR A 125 -6.95 -4.24 -6.91
C THR A 125 -7.64 -5.50 -6.42
N ASP A 126 -6.96 -6.34 -5.64
CA ASP A 126 -7.54 -7.53 -5.02
C ASP A 126 -8.09 -7.22 -3.63
N LEU A 127 -7.35 -6.42 -2.86
CA LEU A 127 -7.73 -5.95 -1.53
C LEU A 127 -7.65 -4.42 -1.46
N LEU A 128 -8.73 -3.79 -1.00
CA LEU A 128 -8.75 -2.36 -0.69
C LEU A 128 -9.02 -2.17 0.80
N ILE A 129 -8.16 -1.41 1.47
CA ILE A 129 -8.41 -0.92 2.82
C ILE A 129 -8.80 0.53 2.75
N ASP A 130 -10.04 0.79 3.14
CA ASP A 130 -10.64 2.10 3.00
C ASP A 130 -10.79 2.82 4.36
N GLY A 131 -10.88 4.14 4.28
CA GLY A 131 -11.12 5.01 5.42
C GLY A 131 -9.86 5.54 6.12
N ILE A 132 -10.02 6.72 6.73
CA ILE A 132 -8.95 7.39 7.49
C ILE A 132 -8.52 6.57 8.71
N PHE A 133 -7.28 6.78 9.12
CA PHE A 133 -6.80 6.32 10.42
C PHE A 133 -7.45 7.11 11.56
N ILE A 134 -7.94 6.41 12.59
CA ILE A 134 -8.46 7.01 13.83
C ILE A 134 -7.68 6.43 15.02
N LYS A 135 -6.88 7.27 15.68
CA LYS A 135 -6.00 6.88 16.79
C LYS A 135 -6.73 6.17 17.93
N GLU A 136 -7.91 6.67 18.30
CA GLU A 136 -8.73 6.12 19.38
C GLU A 136 -9.36 4.77 19.04
N LYS A 137 -9.35 4.40 17.75
CA LYS A 137 -9.85 3.13 17.24
C LYS A 137 -8.70 2.26 16.76
N TYR A 138 -7.53 2.36 17.40
CA TYR A 138 -6.41 1.50 17.09
C TYR A 138 -6.84 0.02 17.01
N ASP A 139 -6.43 -0.64 15.93
CA ASP A 139 -6.69 -2.06 15.75
C ASP A 139 -5.52 -2.87 16.29
N THR A 140 -5.81 -3.87 17.09
CA THR A 140 -4.82 -4.82 17.64
C THR A 140 -5.13 -6.24 17.22
N ASP A 141 -6.23 -6.43 16.48
CA ASP A 141 -6.79 -7.75 16.17
C ASP A 141 -6.41 -8.17 14.74
N ARG A 142 -6.32 -7.21 13.80
CA ARG A 142 -6.00 -7.44 12.39
C ARG A 142 -4.55 -7.09 12.06
N ASP A 143 -3.83 -8.01 11.44
CA ASP A 143 -2.37 -8.02 11.24
C ASP A 143 -1.74 -6.76 10.63
N TRP A 144 -2.48 -6.02 9.80
CA TRP A 144 -1.93 -4.93 8.97
C TRP A 144 -2.92 -3.76 8.81
N ILE A 145 -3.95 -3.68 9.66
CA ILE A 145 -4.94 -2.59 9.60
C ILE A 145 -4.70 -1.61 10.74
N GLY A 146 -4.56 -0.32 10.43
CA GLY A 146 -4.24 0.68 11.46
C GLY A 146 -5.38 0.98 12.43
N SER A 147 -6.65 0.89 12.01
CA SER A 147 -7.79 1.25 12.87
C SER A 147 -9.08 0.48 12.57
N LYS A 148 -9.85 0.18 13.62
CA LYS A 148 -11.09 -0.63 13.61
C LYS A 148 -12.19 -0.09 12.70
N ASN A 149 -12.16 1.20 12.35
CA ASN A 149 -13.12 1.78 11.40
C ASN A 149 -12.79 1.50 9.94
N GLN A 150 -11.55 1.10 9.62
CA GLN A 150 -11.15 0.83 8.25
C GLN A 150 -11.71 -0.51 7.80
N LYS A 151 -12.26 -0.54 6.58
CA LYS A 151 -12.91 -1.74 6.03
C LYS A 151 -12.02 -2.40 5.00
N VAL A 152 -11.95 -3.73 5.08
CA VAL A 152 -11.32 -4.58 4.08
C VAL A 152 -12.36 -4.91 3.02
N HIS A 153 -12.09 -4.55 1.77
CA HIS A 153 -12.89 -4.93 0.62
C HIS A 153 -12.14 -5.95 -0.22
N PHE A 154 -12.77 -7.09 -0.46
CA PHE A 154 -12.28 -8.17 -1.32
C PHE A 154 -12.82 -7.93 -2.72
N LEU A 155 -12.02 -7.33 -3.60
CA LEU A 155 -12.43 -6.92 -4.94
C LEU A 155 -12.18 -8.02 -6.00
N SER A 156 -11.45 -9.07 -5.63
CA SER A 156 -11.25 -10.28 -6.43
C SER A 156 -11.38 -11.54 -5.56
N SER A 157 -11.26 -12.72 -6.18
CA SER A 157 -11.24 -14.01 -5.49
C SER A 157 -9.85 -14.45 -5.00
N ALA A 158 -8.82 -13.60 -5.13
CA ALA A 158 -7.45 -13.96 -4.74
C ALA A 158 -7.33 -14.23 -3.22
N TYR A 159 -8.13 -13.52 -2.41
CA TYR A 159 -8.18 -13.68 -0.96
C TYR A 159 -9.61 -13.91 -0.48
N LYS A 160 -9.71 -14.42 0.75
CA LYS A 160 -10.99 -14.62 1.46
C LYS A 160 -10.99 -13.87 2.78
N PRO A 161 -12.16 -13.45 3.28
CA PRO A 161 -12.31 -12.92 4.64
C PRO A 161 -11.63 -13.82 5.67
N GLY A 162 -10.89 -13.21 6.59
CA GLY A 162 -10.06 -13.93 7.58
C GLY A 162 -8.56 -13.81 7.31
N VAL A 163 -8.15 -13.44 6.09
CA VAL A 163 -6.73 -13.25 5.74
C VAL A 163 -6.05 -12.17 6.57
N GLU A 164 -6.83 -11.18 7.03
CA GLU A 164 -6.39 -10.07 7.87
C GLU A 164 -6.17 -10.47 9.35
N TYR A 165 -6.48 -11.71 9.74
CA TYR A 165 -6.33 -12.23 11.11
C TYR A 165 -5.35 -13.41 11.19
N LYS A 166 -4.45 -13.55 10.20
CA LYS A 166 -3.65 -14.77 10.04
C LYS A 166 -2.70 -15.00 11.21
N ASN A 167 -2.04 -13.95 11.69
CA ASN A 167 -1.06 -14.04 12.79
C ASN A 167 -1.62 -13.44 14.09
N GLN A 168 -2.62 -12.56 14.00
CA GLN A 168 -3.21 -11.81 15.12
C GLN A 168 -2.17 -10.96 15.86
N GLU A 169 -1.16 -10.50 15.12
CA GLU A 169 -0.11 -9.63 15.62
C GLU A 169 0.32 -8.66 14.52
N HIS A 170 0.67 -7.45 14.90
CA HIS A 170 1.33 -6.49 14.02
C HIS A 170 2.81 -6.84 13.89
N LYS A 171 3.29 -6.92 12.65
CA LYS A 171 4.71 -7.12 12.38
C LYS A 171 5.44 -5.79 12.34
N MET A 172 6.62 -5.77 12.95
CA MET A 172 7.61 -4.70 12.83
C MET A 172 8.91 -5.31 12.30
N GLU A 173 9.48 -4.68 11.29
CA GLU A 173 10.71 -5.12 10.63
C GLU A 173 11.79 -4.07 10.83
N LEU A 174 12.99 -4.52 11.24
CA LEU A 174 14.18 -3.67 11.39
C LEU A 174 15.11 -3.94 10.22
N LEU A 175 15.32 -2.95 9.36
CA LEU A 175 16.29 -3.00 8.28
C LEU A 175 17.54 -2.27 8.76
N ILE A 176 18.63 -3.02 8.94
CA ILE A 176 19.89 -2.52 9.48
C ILE A 176 20.92 -2.48 8.35
N SER A 177 21.52 -1.31 8.12
CA SER A 177 22.72 -1.13 7.29
C SER A 177 23.91 -0.76 8.17
N GLU A 178 25.09 -0.58 7.56
CA GLU A 178 26.29 -0.13 8.29
C GLU A 178 26.12 1.27 8.90
N SER A 179 25.26 2.12 8.31
CA SER A 179 25.06 3.52 8.70
C SER A 179 23.70 3.82 9.32
N ASP A 180 22.69 2.97 9.10
CA ASP A 180 21.29 3.32 9.38
C ASP A 180 20.49 2.14 9.93
N ILE A 181 19.47 2.46 10.73
CA ILE A 181 18.41 1.52 11.13
C ILE A 181 17.09 2.12 10.65
N LEU A 182 16.39 1.40 9.78
CA LEU A 182 15.06 1.74 9.31
C LEU A 182 14.04 0.80 9.94
N ILE A 183 12.92 1.35 10.36
CA ILE A 183 11.78 0.60 10.88
C ILE A 183 10.71 0.54 9.78
N ASN A 184 10.16 -0.65 9.56
CA ASN A 184 9.03 -0.90 8.67
C ASN A 184 7.93 -1.66 9.42
N GLY A 185 6.69 -1.58 8.94
CA GLY A 185 5.56 -2.11 9.68
C GLY A 185 5.11 -1.19 10.80
N TRP A 186 4.32 -1.76 11.69
CA TRP A 186 3.61 -0.97 12.68
C TRP A 186 4.44 -0.81 13.96
N PRO A 187 4.74 0.43 14.40
CA PRO A 187 5.69 0.67 15.49
C PRO A 187 5.06 0.68 16.91
N TYR A 188 3.77 0.33 17.06
CA TYR A 188 3.03 0.42 18.33
C TYR A 188 2.40 -0.89 18.80
#